data_AF-A0A924KVH9-F1
#
_entry.id   AF-A0A924KVH9-F1
#
_cell.length_a   1.000
_cell.length_b   1.000
_cell.length_c   1.000
_cell.angle_alpha   90.00
_cell.angle_beta   90.00
_cell.angle_gamma   90.00
#
_symmetry.space_group_name_H-M   'P 1'
#
loop_
_entity.id
_entity.type
_entity.pdbx_description
1 polymer ?
#
loop_
_entity_poly.entity_id
_entity_poly.type
_entity_poly.pdbx_seq_one_letter_code
_entity_poly.pdbx_strand_id
1 'polypeptide(L)'
;MASEGQREALIDALRGAALLGILLVNIQSFAWGITAPSLGMLWDDASGLDRITVYLTSLVFEYKIYPIFCFCFGYGFAIMARRWRRASLANTGIVARRFRRRLHFMLVMGLIHGSLIWFGDILARYALAGHFLIAYIDQGPRALLRGIKRWGLITLVFIVASALLSALSAAPPRMSDGEIDEMMRVFDIYARGDYLSTVLPRLYDYLWVLASWLLLFPQAVLIFLMGAFVAQLGWLRDPAKHRRKWRVILSSGLTLGIPISLVFADHAVSWAADPALIASPATSFALSLAPLLSPAYIAAAALFSISGLGQRFIRSIAPLGRLALTNYLMQSIFMVMLLSGVGFGLADHGQFVSAIIAPG
;
A
#
# COMPACT_ATOMS: atom_id res chain seq x y z
N MET A 1 -3.97 26.51 20.51
CA MET A 1 -2.95 25.98 19.58
C MET A 1 -2.72 24.51 19.89
N ALA A 2 -2.77 23.60 18.91
CA ALA A 2 -2.48 22.18 19.16
C ALA A 2 -1.01 21.98 19.57
N SER A 3 -0.77 21.22 20.65
CA SER A 3 0.59 20.89 21.14
C SER A 3 1.37 20.06 20.11
N GLU A 4 2.71 20.04 20.17
CA GLU A 4 3.53 19.22 19.24
C GLU A 4 3.10 17.74 19.22
N GLY A 5 2.72 17.17 20.38
CA GLY A 5 2.21 15.80 20.48
C GLY A 5 0.85 15.55 19.78
N GLN A 6 0.00 16.58 19.62
CA GLN A 6 -1.26 16.43 18.87
C GLN A 6 -1.05 16.35 17.35
N ARG A 7 0.06 16.91 16.85
CA ARG A 7 0.37 16.98 15.41
C ARG A 7 0.99 15.70 14.88
N GLU A 8 1.82 15.07 15.70
CA GLU A 8 2.40 13.76 15.39
C GLU A 8 1.32 12.67 15.41
N ALA A 9 0.31 12.81 16.28
CA ALA A 9 -0.77 11.82 16.43
C ALA A 9 -1.59 11.57 15.15
N LEU A 10 -1.92 12.59 14.35
CA LEU A 10 -2.69 12.39 13.10
C LEU A 10 -1.88 11.59 12.07
N ILE A 11 -0.59 11.89 11.92
CA ILE A 11 0.28 11.18 10.97
C ILE A 11 0.54 9.75 11.43
N ASP A 12 0.76 9.56 12.73
CA ASP A 12 0.94 8.21 13.26
C ASP A 12 -0.36 7.40 13.18
N ALA A 13 -1.53 8.01 13.44
CA ALA A 13 -2.83 7.37 13.23
C ALA A 13 -3.05 6.96 11.77
N LEU A 14 -2.79 7.86 10.82
CA LEU A 14 -2.86 7.56 9.39
C LEU A 14 -1.91 6.42 8.99
N ARG A 15 -0.69 6.42 9.52
CA ARG A 15 0.29 5.37 9.26
C ARG A 15 -0.17 4.02 9.82
N GLY A 16 -0.67 3.99 11.05
CA GLY A 16 -1.18 2.78 11.71
C GLY A 16 -2.41 2.21 11.02
N ALA A 17 -3.39 3.06 10.71
CA ALA A 17 -4.58 2.67 9.96
C ALA A 17 -4.21 2.14 8.56
N ALA A 18 -3.24 2.77 7.89
CA ALA A 18 -2.78 2.31 6.60
C ALA A 18 -2.09 0.94 6.68
N LEU A 19 -1.30 0.67 7.72
CA LEU A 19 -0.70 -0.66 7.90
C LEU A 19 -1.75 -1.76 8.12
N LEU A 20 -2.80 -1.49 8.92
CA LEU A 20 -3.89 -2.43 9.10
C LEU A 20 -4.66 -2.68 7.80
N GLY A 21 -4.92 -1.62 7.01
CA GLY A 21 -5.56 -1.79 5.71
C GLY A 21 -4.67 -2.51 4.69
N ILE A 22 -3.35 -2.30 4.73
CA ILE A 22 -2.38 -3.06 3.91
C ILE A 22 -2.42 -4.54 4.31
N LEU A 23 -2.47 -4.86 5.60
CA LEU A 23 -2.61 -6.24 6.05
C LEU A 23 -3.90 -6.86 5.49
N LEU A 24 -5.05 -6.19 5.69
CA LEU A 24 -6.36 -6.68 5.27
C LEU A 24 -6.42 -7.11 3.80
N VAL A 25 -5.86 -6.29 2.90
CA VAL A 25 -5.88 -6.56 1.45
C VAL A 25 -4.83 -7.58 1.01
N ASN A 26 -3.95 -8.02 1.90
CA ASN A 26 -2.87 -8.97 1.60
C ASN A 26 -2.96 -10.27 2.40
N ILE A 27 -3.97 -10.46 3.26
CA ILE A 27 -4.13 -11.68 4.07
C ILE A 27 -4.02 -12.93 3.19
N GLN A 28 -4.70 -12.93 2.05
CA GLN A 28 -4.75 -14.08 1.15
C GLN A 28 -3.39 -14.36 0.48
N SER A 29 -2.57 -13.34 0.22
CA SER A 29 -1.24 -13.50 -0.37
C SER A 29 -0.20 -14.21 0.53
N PHE A 30 -0.55 -14.56 1.76
CA PHE A 30 0.28 -15.41 2.61
C PHE A 30 0.05 -16.91 2.37
N ALA A 31 -1.08 -17.25 1.75
CA ALA A 31 -1.43 -18.61 1.35
C ALA A 31 -1.39 -18.79 -0.18
N TRP A 32 -1.63 -17.71 -0.91
CA TRP A 32 -1.63 -17.69 -2.37
C TRP A 32 -0.39 -17.01 -2.93
N GLY A 33 0.11 -17.50 -4.07
CA GLY A 33 1.19 -16.85 -4.83
C GLY A 33 0.72 -15.64 -5.63
N ILE A 34 1.66 -14.98 -6.31
CA ILE A 34 1.42 -13.70 -7.00
C ILE A 34 0.42 -13.79 -8.17
N THR A 35 0.21 -14.98 -8.72
CA THR A 35 -0.66 -15.23 -9.86
C THR A 35 -2.13 -15.39 -9.49
N ALA A 36 -2.43 -15.62 -8.21
CA ALA A 36 -3.78 -15.81 -7.73
C ALA A 36 -4.53 -14.48 -7.53
N PRO A 37 -5.87 -14.51 -7.46
CA PRO A 37 -6.66 -13.36 -7.05
C PRO A 37 -6.15 -12.74 -5.74
N SER A 38 -5.91 -11.43 -5.74
CA SER A 38 -5.33 -10.68 -4.61
C SER A 38 -6.11 -10.83 -3.30
N LEU A 39 -7.43 -10.99 -3.41
CA LEU A 39 -8.36 -11.17 -2.29
C LEU A 39 -8.83 -12.62 -2.13
N GLY A 40 -8.13 -13.59 -2.73
CA GLY A 40 -8.38 -15.02 -2.62
C GLY A 40 -9.45 -15.57 -3.58
N MET A 41 -9.61 -16.89 -3.59
CA MET A 41 -10.54 -17.64 -4.45
C MET A 41 -11.93 -17.82 -3.83
N LEU A 42 -12.98 -17.42 -4.56
CA LEU A 42 -14.38 -17.72 -4.21
C LEU A 42 -14.78 -19.03 -4.90
N TRP A 43 -14.67 -20.14 -4.16
CA TRP A 43 -15.07 -21.47 -4.60
C TRP A 43 -16.59 -21.59 -4.82
N ASP A 44 -17.03 -22.71 -5.40
CA ASP A 44 -18.44 -22.95 -5.72
C ASP A 44 -19.36 -22.90 -4.49
N ASP A 45 -18.84 -23.21 -3.30
CA ASP A 45 -19.54 -23.17 -2.02
C ASP A 45 -19.42 -21.81 -1.28
N ALA A 46 -18.74 -20.81 -1.87
CA ALA A 46 -18.54 -19.52 -1.25
C ALA A 46 -19.87 -18.81 -0.94
N SER A 47 -20.00 -18.36 0.30
CA SER A 47 -21.21 -17.72 0.80
C SER A 47 -21.42 -16.31 0.21
N GLY A 48 -22.63 -15.78 0.36
CA GLY A 48 -22.88 -14.37 0.05
C GLY A 48 -22.03 -13.41 0.89
N LEU A 49 -21.65 -13.81 2.12
CA LEU A 49 -20.79 -13.01 2.99
C LEU A 49 -19.35 -12.95 2.47
N ASP A 50 -18.84 -14.02 1.86
CA ASP A 50 -17.50 -14.04 1.25
C ASP A 50 -17.43 -13.05 0.09
N ARG A 51 -18.44 -13.10 -0.80
CA ARG A 51 -18.59 -12.16 -1.93
C ARG A 51 -18.68 -10.71 -1.46
N ILE A 52 -19.52 -10.42 -0.46
CA ILE A 52 -19.64 -9.08 0.13
C ILE A 52 -18.29 -8.63 0.70
N THR A 53 -17.53 -9.53 1.31
CA THR A 53 -16.25 -9.15 1.92
C THR A 53 -15.17 -8.86 0.89
N VAL A 54 -15.05 -9.66 -0.17
CA VAL A 54 -14.17 -9.36 -1.31
C VAL A 54 -14.56 -8.00 -1.90
N TYR A 55 -15.86 -7.78 -2.14
CA TYR A 55 -16.36 -6.53 -2.70
C TYR A 55 -16.03 -5.31 -1.83
N LEU A 56 -16.37 -5.35 -0.53
CA LEU A 56 -16.13 -4.23 0.38
C LEU A 56 -14.64 -3.99 0.64
N THR A 57 -13.85 -5.06 0.71
CA THR A 57 -12.39 -4.96 0.88
C THR A 57 -11.76 -4.28 -0.33
N SER A 58 -12.18 -4.69 -1.53
CA SER A 58 -11.69 -4.09 -2.79
C SER A 58 -12.15 -2.64 -2.96
N LEU A 59 -13.42 -2.36 -2.66
CA LEU A 59 -14.03 -1.03 -2.77
C LEU A 59 -13.33 0.00 -1.88
N VAL A 60 -13.03 -0.38 -0.63
CA VAL A 60 -12.57 0.56 0.40
C VAL A 60 -11.04 0.56 0.56
N PHE A 61 -10.37 -0.59 0.43
CA PHE A 61 -8.97 -0.71 0.86
C PHE A 61 -7.99 -0.98 -0.29
N GLU A 62 -8.30 -1.93 -1.16
CA GLU A 62 -7.35 -2.44 -2.14
C GLU A 62 -6.87 -1.35 -3.11
N TYR A 63 -5.55 -1.22 -3.32
CA TYR A 63 -4.90 -0.11 -4.05
C TYR A 63 -5.11 1.32 -3.53
N LYS A 64 -5.90 1.52 -2.46
CA LYS A 64 -6.26 2.86 -1.94
C LYS A 64 -5.56 3.17 -0.61
N ILE A 65 -5.02 2.17 0.07
CA ILE A 65 -4.39 2.34 1.38
C ILE A 65 -2.87 2.52 1.30
N TYR A 66 -2.16 1.79 0.42
CA TYR A 66 -0.72 1.97 0.26
C TYR A 66 -0.30 3.42 -0.06
N PRO A 67 -1.06 4.23 -0.83
CA PRO A 67 -0.69 5.63 -1.08
C PRO A 67 -0.77 6.49 0.18
N ILE A 68 -1.64 6.15 1.14
CA ILE A 68 -1.67 6.82 2.46
C ILE A 68 -0.36 6.55 3.19
N PHE A 69 0.09 5.29 3.21
CA PHE A 69 1.35 4.93 3.84
C PHE A 69 2.54 5.60 3.13
N CYS A 70 2.54 5.65 1.79
CA CYS A 70 3.52 6.40 0.99
C CYS A 70 3.57 7.89 1.36
N PHE A 71 2.40 8.52 1.44
CA PHE A 71 2.27 9.92 1.80
C PHE A 71 2.82 10.17 3.21
N CYS A 72 2.49 9.30 4.17
CA CYS A 72 3.00 9.36 5.54
C CYS A 72 4.52 9.16 5.61
N PHE A 73 5.08 8.31 4.75
CA PHE A 73 6.53 8.12 4.64
C PHE A 73 7.21 9.43 4.20
N GLY A 74 6.76 10.03 3.11
CA GLY A 74 7.30 11.30 2.61
C GLY A 74 7.12 12.47 3.59
N TYR A 75 5.95 12.53 4.25
CA TYR A 75 5.68 13.51 5.30
C TYR A 75 6.66 13.36 6.46
N GLY A 76 6.80 12.14 7.00
CA GLY A 76 7.72 11.84 8.10
C GLY A 76 9.17 12.16 7.76
N PHE A 77 9.58 11.88 6.53
CA PHE A 77 10.90 12.25 6.00
C PHE A 77 11.14 13.77 6.09
N ALA A 78 10.18 14.58 5.67
CA ALA A 78 10.28 16.05 5.77
C ALA A 78 10.31 16.56 7.22
N ILE A 79 9.55 15.95 8.13
CA ILE A 79 9.62 16.28 9.57
C ILE A 79 10.99 15.97 10.14
N MET A 80 11.51 14.77 9.87
CA MET A 80 12.79 14.32 10.38
C MET A 80 13.95 15.17 9.86
N ALA A 81 13.91 15.55 8.58
CA ALA A 81 14.86 16.47 7.98
C ALA A 81 14.88 17.82 8.73
N ARG A 82 13.71 18.40 9.02
CA ARG A 82 13.61 19.65 9.81
C ARG A 82 14.16 19.50 11.22
N ARG A 83 13.89 18.38 11.90
CA ARG A 83 14.41 18.12 13.26
C ARG A 83 15.93 18.02 13.28
N TRP A 84 16.51 17.27 12.35
CA TRP A 84 17.97 17.14 12.25
C TRP A 84 18.65 18.45 11.86
N ARG A 85 18.06 19.27 10.99
CA ARG A 85 18.62 20.59 10.66
C ARG A 85 18.66 21.53 11.87
N ARG A 86 17.57 21.58 12.67
CA ARG A 86 17.56 22.35 13.92
C ARG A 86 18.64 21.90 14.91
N ALA A 87 18.93 20.60 14.95
CA ALA A 87 19.93 20.03 15.86
C ALA A 87 21.37 20.04 15.31
N SER A 88 21.57 20.18 14.00
CA SER A 88 22.87 20.03 13.33
C SER A 88 23.23 21.27 12.51
N LEU A 89 23.15 22.44 13.14
CA LEU A 89 23.22 23.79 12.54
C LEU A 89 24.43 24.08 11.62
N ALA A 90 25.46 23.22 11.57
CA ALA A 90 26.75 23.52 10.93
C ALA A 90 27.24 22.55 9.84
N ASN A 91 26.54 21.44 9.54
CA ASN A 91 27.08 20.42 8.62
C ASN A 91 26.11 20.04 7.48
N THR A 92 26.36 20.63 6.31
CA THR A 92 25.71 20.28 5.05
C THR A 92 25.99 18.80 4.71
N GLY A 93 24.95 18.05 4.31
CA GLY A 93 25.08 16.63 3.93
C GLY A 93 24.88 15.59 5.03
N ILE A 94 24.88 15.96 6.33
CA ILE A 94 24.56 15.01 7.41
C ILE A 94 23.14 14.44 7.27
N VAL A 95 22.18 15.28 6.89
CA VAL A 95 20.77 14.87 6.69
C VAL A 95 20.68 13.80 5.62
N ALA A 96 21.27 14.03 4.45
CA ALA A 96 21.29 13.06 3.35
C ALA A 96 22.02 11.76 3.74
N ARG A 97 23.13 11.84 4.47
CA ARG A 97 23.86 10.65 4.97
C ARG A 97 23.00 9.80 5.93
N ARG A 98 22.32 10.44 6.90
CA ARG A 98 21.42 9.75 7.84
C ARG A 98 20.26 9.08 7.12
N PHE A 99 19.69 9.75 6.12
CA PHE A 99 18.65 9.15 5.29
C PHE A 99 19.14 7.96 4.48
N ARG A 100 20.29 8.06 3.82
CA ARG A 100 20.88 6.93 3.07
C ARG A 100 21.08 5.71 3.97
N ARG A 101 21.61 5.88 5.19
CA ARG A 101 21.74 4.78 6.16
C ARG A 101 20.41 4.13 6.50
N ARG A 102 19.37 4.94 6.76
CA ARG A 102 18.02 4.44 7.07
C ARG A 102 17.41 3.70 5.87
N LEU A 103 17.53 4.25 4.66
CA LEU A 103 17.00 3.62 3.45
C LEU A 103 17.76 2.33 3.12
N HIS A 104 19.08 2.32 3.32
CA HIS A 104 19.88 1.11 3.15
C HIS A 104 19.47 0.01 4.14
N PHE A 105 19.28 0.36 5.41
CA PHE A 105 18.74 -0.58 6.41
C PHE A 105 17.35 -1.11 5.98
N MET A 106 16.46 -0.24 5.53
CA MET A 106 15.14 -0.66 5.02
C MET A 106 15.25 -1.55 3.79
N LEU A 107 16.21 -1.29 2.89
CA LEU A 107 16.45 -2.11 1.71
C LEU A 107 16.90 -3.52 2.11
N VAL A 108 17.89 -3.63 3.00
CA VAL A 108 18.38 -4.92 3.50
C VAL A 108 17.26 -5.68 4.21
N MET A 109 16.51 -5.02 5.09
CA MET A 109 15.36 -5.64 5.76
C MET A 109 14.29 -6.08 4.77
N GLY A 110 14.01 -5.28 3.75
CA GLY A 110 13.04 -5.63 2.71
C GLY A 110 13.47 -6.80 1.85
N LEU A 111 14.76 -6.89 1.50
CA LEU A 111 15.30 -8.03 0.76
C LEU A 111 15.22 -9.32 1.59
N ILE A 112 15.55 -9.26 2.88
CA ILE A 112 15.43 -10.40 3.80
C ILE A 112 13.95 -10.80 3.96
N HIS A 113 13.09 -9.83 4.26
CA HIS A 113 11.66 -10.06 4.50
C HIS A 113 10.94 -10.56 3.25
N GLY A 114 11.18 -9.94 2.09
CA GLY A 114 10.61 -10.32 0.80
C GLY A 114 10.99 -11.73 0.37
N SER A 115 12.26 -12.10 0.58
CA SER A 115 12.78 -13.40 0.14
C SER A 115 12.45 -14.53 1.12
N LEU A 116 12.37 -14.25 2.43
CA LEU A 116 12.29 -15.29 3.46
C LEU A 116 10.95 -15.36 4.20
N ILE A 117 10.14 -14.30 4.17
CA ILE A 117 8.90 -14.21 4.96
C ILE A 117 7.70 -14.06 4.04
N TRP A 118 7.64 -12.97 3.26
CA TRP A 118 6.47 -12.69 2.41
C TRP A 118 6.84 -11.86 1.18
N PHE A 119 6.51 -12.38 0.00
CA PHE A 119 6.88 -11.80 -1.29
C PHE A 119 6.27 -10.40 -1.55
N GLY A 120 5.24 -9.99 -0.80
CA GLY A 120 4.65 -8.66 -0.90
C GLY A 120 5.40 -7.54 -0.16
N ASP A 121 6.69 -7.71 0.17
CA ASP A 121 7.50 -6.71 0.90
C ASP A 121 7.38 -5.29 0.34
N ILE A 122 7.05 -4.31 1.17
CA ILE A 122 7.02 -2.89 0.79
C ILE A 122 8.34 -2.15 1.10
N LEU A 123 9.19 -2.68 1.98
CA LEU A 123 10.34 -1.96 2.53
C LEU A 123 11.41 -1.72 1.47
N ALA A 124 11.75 -2.72 0.67
CA ALA A 124 12.75 -2.60 -0.40
C ALA A 124 12.29 -1.56 -1.44
N ARG A 125 11.03 -1.67 -1.87
CA ARG A 125 10.40 -0.73 -2.81
C ARG A 125 10.44 0.71 -2.27
N TYR A 126 10.07 0.91 -1.01
CA TYR A 126 10.05 2.23 -0.38
C TYR A 126 11.46 2.78 -0.15
N ALA A 127 12.43 1.90 0.13
CA ALA A 127 13.83 2.28 0.24
C ALA A 127 14.35 2.84 -1.10
N LEU A 128 14.04 2.17 -2.22
CA LEU A 128 14.43 2.63 -3.56
C LEU A 128 13.76 3.97 -3.91
N ALA A 129 12.44 4.10 -3.74
CA ALA A 129 11.73 5.35 -4.00
C ALA A 129 12.22 6.50 -3.08
N GLY A 130 12.53 6.19 -1.83
CA GLY A 130 13.01 7.15 -0.84
C GLY A 130 14.35 7.80 -1.21
N HIS A 131 15.19 7.16 -2.02
CA HIS A 131 16.45 7.75 -2.47
C HIS A 131 16.21 8.99 -3.34
N PHE A 132 15.17 8.98 -4.17
CA PHE A 132 14.81 10.14 -5.00
C PHE A 132 14.27 11.29 -4.15
N LEU A 133 13.61 11.00 -3.03
CA LEU A 133 13.12 12.04 -2.11
C LEU A 133 14.26 12.86 -1.50
N ILE A 134 15.44 12.28 -1.29
CA ILE A 134 16.62 12.98 -0.73
C ILE A 134 16.98 14.18 -1.61
N ALA A 135 16.87 14.07 -2.94
CA ALA A 135 17.24 15.16 -3.85
C ALA A 135 16.40 16.43 -3.63
N TYR A 136 15.16 16.31 -3.16
CA TYR A 136 14.22 17.43 -3.04
C TYR A 136 14.12 18.00 -1.62
N ILE A 137 14.46 17.20 -0.60
CA ILE A 137 14.12 17.51 0.79
C ILE A 137 14.82 18.78 1.30
N ASP A 138 16.01 19.07 0.80
CA ASP A 138 16.84 20.23 1.17
C ASP A 138 16.52 21.51 0.38
N GLN A 139 15.74 21.41 -0.71
CA GLN A 139 15.54 22.52 -1.65
C GLN A 139 14.24 23.33 -1.42
N GLY A 140 13.47 23.01 -0.38
CA GLY A 140 12.25 23.74 0.00
C GLY A 140 11.01 23.45 -0.86
N PRO A 141 9.87 24.12 -0.58
CA PRO A 141 8.57 23.81 -1.20
C PRO A 141 8.53 23.96 -2.72
N ARG A 142 9.23 24.94 -3.28
CA ARG A 142 9.28 25.17 -4.74
C ARG A 142 9.93 23.99 -5.47
N ALA A 143 11.00 23.43 -4.91
CA ALA A 143 11.65 22.27 -5.48
C ALA A 143 10.80 21.00 -5.36
N LEU A 144 10.12 20.80 -4.22
CA LEU A 144 9.15 19.71 -4.08
C LEU A 144 8.02 19.84 -5.11
N LEU A 145 7.51 21.04 -5.38
CA LEU A 145 6.51 21.26 -6.42
C LEU A 145 7.04 20.95 -7.83
N ARG A 146 8.29 21.33 -8.15
CA ARG A 146 8.93 20.92 -9.41
C ARG A 146 9.06 19.40 -9.50
N GLY A 147 9.43 18.75 -8.40
CA GLY A 147 9.47 17.29 -8.28
C GLY A 147 8.11 16.65 -8.55
N ILE A 148 7.05 17.14 -7.89
CA ILE A 148 5.67 16.68 -8.08
C ILE A 148 5.25 16.80 -9.54
N LYS A 149 5.52 17.93 -10.20
CA LYS A 149 5.21 18.10 -11.63
C LYS A 149 5.98 17.12 -12.52
N ARG A 150 7.30 16.96 -12.28
CA ARG A 150 8.17 16.04 -13.04
C ARG A 150 7.73 14.59 -12.86
N TRP A 151 7.61 14.11 -11.62
CA TRP A 151 7.21 12.74 -11.32
C TRP A 151 5.74 12.48 -11.64
N GLY A 152 4.89 13.51 -11.61
CA GLY A 152 3.52 13.46 -12.12
C GLY A 152 3.47 13.18 -13.62
N LEU A 153 4.29 13.88 -14.41
CA LEU A 153 4.41 13.61 -15.84
C LEU A 153 4.98 12.21 -16.10
N ILE A 154 6.03 11.80 -15.39
CA ILE A 154 6.60 10.44 -15.54
C ILE A 154 5.55 9.38 -15.19
N THR A 155 4.81 9.56 -14.10
CA THR A 155 3.72 8.65 -13.71
C THR A 155 2.65 8.58 -14.80
N LEU A 156 2.24 9.73 -15.35
CA LEU A 156 1.25 9.77 -16.44
C LEU A 156 1.75 9.01 -17.68
N VAL A 157 3.01 9.22 -18.08
CA VAL A 157 3.62 8.51 -19.21
C VAL A 157 3.60 6.99 -18.98
N PHE A 158 3.94 6.54 -17.77
CA PHE A 158 3.92 5.11 -17.43
C PHE A 158 2.52 4.52 -17.45
N ILE A 159 1.52 5.23 -16.90
CA ILE A 159 0.12 4.80 -16.93
C ILE A 159 -0.37 4.69 -18.38
N VAL A 160 -0.10 5.70 -19.21
CA VAL A 160 -0.50 5.70 -20.62
C VAL A 160 0.22 4.59 -21.39
N ALA A 161 1.53 4.43 -21.19
CA ALA A 161 2.30 3.37 -21.84
C ALA A 161 1.80 1.98 -21.44
N SER A 162 1.47 1.75 -20.17
CA SER A 162 0.89 0.49 -19.69
C SER A 162 -0.48 0.22 -20.30
N ALA A 163 -1.33 1.25 -20.40
CA ALA A 163 -2.65 1.12 -21.02
C ALA A 163 -2.56 0.82 -22.52
N LEU A 164 -1.64 1.49 -23.23
CA LEU A 164 -1.38 1.22 -24.65
C LEU A 164 -0.83 -0.19 -24.86
N LEU A 165 0.15 -0.62 -24.06
CA LEU A 165 0.70 -1.97 -24.16
C LEU A 165 -0.39 -3.04 -23.92
N SER A 166 -1.24 -2.83 -22.92
CA SER A 166 -2.36 -3.72 -22.66
C SER A 166 -3.36 -3.74 -23.82
N ALA A 167 -3.69 -2.59 -24.40
CA ALA A 167 -4.60 -2.49 -25.55
C ALA A 167 -4.02 -3.12 -26.84
N LEU A 168 -2.70 -3.13 -26.98
CA LEU A 168 -2.00 -3.74 -28.12
C LEU A 168 -1.73 -5.24 -27.93
N SER A 169 -1.91 -5.77 -26.72
CA SER A 169 -1.71 -7.19 -26.45
C SER A 169 -2.78 -8.02 -27.16
N ALA A 170 -2.33 -8.92 -28.05
CA ALA A 170 -3.19 -9.91 -28.71
C ALA A 170 -3.42 -11.17 -27.85
N ALA A 171 -2.86 -11.22 -26.64
CA ALA A 171 -3.03 -12.36 -25.75
C ALA A 171 -4.50 -12.47 -25.32
N PRO A 172 -5.08 -13.70 -25.31
CA PRO A 172 -6.40 -13.89 -24.76
C PRO A 172 -6.40 -13.40 -23.30
N PRO A 173 -7.44 -12.69 -22.84
CA PRO A 173 -7.52 -12.15 -21.48
C PRO A 173 -7.91 -13.27 -20.50
N ARG A 174 -7.37 -14.47 -20.69
CA ARG A 174 -7.61 -15.61 -19.84
C ARG A 174 -6.34 -16.41 -19.57
N MET A 175 -6.21 -16.89 -18.34
CA MET A 175 -5.18 -17.88 -18.00
C MET A 175 -5.47 -19.19 -18.73
N SER A 176 -4.42 -19.86 -19.17
CA SER A 176 -4.46 -21.23 -19.66
C SER A 176 -4.63 -22.23 -18.51
N ASP A 177 -5.11 -23.43 -18.82
CA ASP A 177 -5.30 -24.49 -17.82
C ASP A 177 -4.00 -24.80 -17.06
N GLY A 178 -2.85 -24.80 -17.75
CA GLY A 178 -1.54 -25.01 -17.13
C GLY A 178 -1.11 -23.90 -16.15
N GLU A 179 -1.55 -22.65 -16.38
CA GLU A 179 -1.29 -21.55 -15.44
C GLU A 179 -2.18 -21.66 -14.19
N ILE A 180 -3.41 -22.15 -14.33
CA ILE A 180 -4.30 -22.44 -13.21
C ILE A 180 -3.75 -23.60 -12.38
N ASP A 181 -3.28 -24.68 -13.03
CA ASP A 181 -2.63 -25.81 -12.35
C ASP A 181 -1.38 -25.36 -11.58
N GLU A 182 -0.57 -24.47 -12.15
CA GLU A 182 0.59 -23.89 -11.46
C GLU A 182 0.17 -23.06 -10.25
N MET A 183 -0.84 -22.18 -10.40
CA MET A 183 -1.39 -21.38 -9.30
C MET A 183 -1.84 -22.27 -8.13
N MET A 184 -2.57 -23.35 -8.42
CA MET A 184 -3.01 -24.32 -7.42
C MET A 184 -1.86 -25.05 -6.76
N ARG A 185 -0.82 -25.42 -7.53
CA ARG A 185 0.39 -26.03 -6.97
C ARG A 185 1.12 -25.08 -6.02
N VAL A 186 1.24 -23.80 -6.37
CA VAL A 186 1.87 -22.80 -5.49
C VAL A 186 1.04 -22.59 -4.22
N PHE A 187 -0.29 -22.61 -4.31
CA PHE A 187 -1.16 -22.62 -3.14
C PHE A 187 -0.87 -23.81 -2.23
N ASP A 188 -0.81 -25.04 -2.75
CA ASP A 188 -0.46 -26.22 -1.96
C ASP A 188 0.90 -26.08 -1.26
N ILE A 189 1.91 -25.53 -1.96
CA ILE A 189 3.23 -25.29 -1.38
C ILE A 189 3.15 -24.28 -0.21
N TYR A 190 2.47 -23.15 -0.37
CA TYR A 190 2.39 -22.15 0.70
C TYR A 190 1.46 -22.57 1.84
N ALA A 191 0.27 -23.09 1.53
CA ALA A 191 -0.76 -23.41 2.51
C ALA A 191 -0.47 -24.72 3.27
N ARG A 192 0.20 -25.70 2.63
CA ARG A 192 0.39 -27.06 3.20
C ARG A 192 1.84 -27.53 3.26
N GLY A 193 2.76 -26.86 2.55
CA GLY A 193 4.17 -27.23 2.49
C GLY A 193 4.99 -26.83 3.73
N ASP A 194 6.18 -27.41 3.83
CA ASP A 194 7.19 -27.05 4.83
C ASP A 194 7.91 -25.72 4.46
N TYR A 195 8.68 -25.15 5.39
CA TYR A 195 9.32 -23.86 5.13
C TYR A 195 10.25 -23.89 3.91
N LEU A 196 11.03 -24.96 3.74
CA LEU A 196 12.05 -25.04 2.68
C LEU A 196 11.41 -25.10 1.28
N SER A 197 10.29 -25.81 1.12
CA SER A 197 9.57 -25.85 -0.16
C SER A 197 9.04 -24.47 -0.58
N THR A 198 8.73 -23.59 0.38
CA THR A 198 8.24 -22.23 0.07
C THR A 198 9.32 -21.24 -0.38
N VAL A 199 10.61 -21.52 -0.18
CA VAL A 199 11.68 -20.53 -0.40
C VAL A 199 11.83 -20.16 -1.88
N LEU A 200 11.86 -21.15 -2.78
CA LEU A 200 12.03 -20.89 -4.22
C LEU A 200 10.80 -20.21 -4.85
N PRO A 201 9.57 -20.69 -4.65
CA PRO A 201 8.37 -19.99 -5.11
C PRO A 201 8.29 -18.55 -4.56
N ARG A 202 8.64 -18.34 -3.28
CA ARG A 202 8.65 -17.00 -2.67
C ARG A 202 9.65 -16.07 -3.33
N LEU A 203 10.84 -16.56 -3.65
CA LEU A 203 11.84 -15.77 -4.35
C LEU A 203 11.37 -15.40 -5.76
N TYR A 204 10.75 -16.33 -6.48
CA TYR A 204 10.16 -16.07 -7.79
C TYR A 204 9.07 -14.99 -7.70
N ASP A 205 8.09 -15.17 -6.81
CA ASP A 205 7.02 -14.21 -6.58
C ASP A 205 7.57 -12.84 -6.18
N TYR A 206 8.59 -12.80 -5.33
CA TYR A 206 9.19 -11.54 -4.88
C TYR A 206 9.90 -10.80 -6.01
N LEU A 207 10.66 -11.51 -6.85
CA LEU A 207 11.29 -10.93 -8.03
C LEU A 207 10.25 -10.42 -9.03
N TRP A 208 9.14 -11.14 -9.20
CA TRP A 208 8.01 -10.70 -10.02
C TRP A 208 7.37 -9.42 -9.46
N VAL A 209 7.14 -9.36 -8.14
CA VAL A 209 6.64 -8.15 -7.46
C VAL A 209 7.60 -6.97 -7.61
N LEU A 210 8.91 -7.18 -7.48
CA LEU A 210 9.90 -6.12 -7.69
C LEU A 210 9.91 -5.63 -9.13
N ALA A 211 9.85 -6.54 -10.11
CA ALA A 211 9.85 -6.20 -11.53
C ALA A 211 8.57 -5.45 -11.94
N SER A 212 7.40 -5.98 -11.59
CA SER A 212 6.10 -5.35 -11.87
C SER A 212 5.96 -3.98 -11.20
N TRP A 213 6.53 -3.83 -10.01
CA TRP A 213 6.50 -2.55 -9.30
C TRP A 213 7.33 -1.45 -9.98
N LEU A 214 8.26 -1.76 -10.89
CA LEU A 214 8.96 -0.74 -11.68
C LEU A 214 7.99 0.13 -12.48
N LEU A 215 6.81 -0.39 -12.85
CA LEU A 215 5.76 0.37 -13.52
C LEU A 215 5.08 1.39 -12.59
N LEU A 216 4.92 1.03 -11.31
CA LEU A 216 4.30 1.87 -10.28
C LEU A 216 5.32 2.71 -9.49
N PHE A 217 6.62 2.48 -9.72
CA PHE A 217 7.72 3.18 -9.09
C PHE A 217 7.58 4.71 -9.14
N PRO A 218 7.29 5.34 -10.30
CA PRO A 218 7.18 6.79 -10.37
C PRO A 218 6.06 7.35 -9.51
N GLN A 219 4.96 6.60 -9.39
CA GLN A 219 3.81 7.00 -8.58
C GLN A 219 4.15 7.03 -7.09
N ALA A 220 4.92 6.05 -6.60
CA ALA A 220 5.37 6.04 -5.21
C ALA A 220 6.23 7.28 -4.88
N VAL A 221 7.19 7.62 -5.77
CA VAL A 221 8.02 8.82 -5.62
C VAL A 221 7.16 10.09 -5.64
N LEU A 222 6.20 10.19 -6.55
CA LEU A 222 5.23 11.29 -6.62
C LEU A 222 4.50 11.47 -5.29
N ILE A 223 3.94 10.39 -4.72
CA ILE A 223 3.17 10.44 -3.48
C ILE A 223 4.08 10.79 -2.28
N PHE A 224 5.31 10.30 -2.24
CA PHE A 224 6.30 10.68 -1.23
C PHE A 224 6.57 12.20 -1.29
N LEU A 225 6.75 12.75 -2.49
CA LEU A 225 6.96 14.18 -2.68
C LEU A 225 5.75 15.00 -2.25
N MET A 226 4.52 14.53 -2.53
CA MET A 226 3.29 15.17 -2.06
C MET A 226 3.22 15.19 -0.53
N GLY A 227 3.55 14.08 0.14
CA GLY A 227 3.66 13.99 1.59
C GLY A 227 4.66 15.00 2.17
N ALA A 228 5.86 15.04 1.60
CA ALA A 228 6.90 15.99 2.00
C ALA A 228 6.48 17.45 1.75
N PHE A 229 5.81 17.74 0.64
CA PHE A 229 5.30 19.08 0.31
C PHE A 229 4.25 19.55 1.32
N VAL A 230 3.27 18.70 1.63
CA VAL A 230 2.25 19.00 2.64
C VAL A 230 2.87 19.21 4.03
N ALA A 231 3.91 18.44 4.38
CA ALA A 231 4.66 18.64 5.62
C ALA A 231 5.35 20.00 5.67
N GLN A 232 5.99 20.42 4.58
CA GLN A 232 6.67 21.72 4.48
C GLN A 232 5.68 22.88 4.59
N LEU A 233 4.51 22.78 3.95
CA LEU A 233 3.46 23.79 4.04
C LEU A 233 2.68 23.76 5.37
N GLY A 234 2.83 22.70 6.16
CA GLY A 234 2.19 22.57 7.46
C GLY A 234 0.68 22.31 7.43
N TRP A 235 0.11 21.77 6.33
CA TRP A 235 -1.35 21.66 6.25
C TRP A 235 -1.97 20.71 7.27
N LEU A 236 -1.25 19.64 7.61
CA LEU A 236 -1.67 18.69 8.66
C LEU A 236 -1.27 19.16 10.07
N ARG A 237 -0.41 20.19 10.18
CA ARG A 237 -0.05 20.81 11.46
C ARG A 237 -1.19 21.66 12.02
N ASP A 238 -1.98 22.25 11.12
CA ASP A 238 -3.15 23.07 11.44
C ASP A 238 -4.28 22.83 10.42
N PRO A 239 -4.98 21.67 10.49
CA PRO A 239 -6.02 21.32 9.52
C PRO A 239 -7.17 22.33 9.45
N ALA A 240 -7.46 23.01 10.56
CA ALA A 240 -8.51 24.02 10.65
C ALA A 240 -8.24 25.21 9.72
N LYS A 241 -7.01 25.71 9.67
CA LYS A 241 -6.61 26.80 8.73
C LYS A 241 -6.73 26.41 7.26
N HIS A 242 -6.75 25.12 6.95
CA HIS A 242 -6.81 24.60 5.59
C HIS A 242 -8.11 23.86 5.28
N ARG A 243 -9.17 24.08 6.07
CA ARG A 243 -10.47 23.38 5.96
C ARG A 243 -11.03 23.40 4.54
N ARG A 244 -11.00 24.55 3.85
CA ARG A 244 -11.49 24.65 2.46
C ARG A 244 -10.70 23.74 1.50
N LYS A 245 -9.37 23.70 1.63
CA LYS A 245 -8.50 22.86 0.79
C LYS A 245 -8.81 21.37 1.02
N TRP A 246 -8.93 20.96 2.27
CA TRP A 246 -9.29 19.57 2.60
C TRP A 246 -10.68 19.19 2.09
N ARG A 247 -11.67 20.10 2.17
CA ARG A 247 -13.00 19.85 1.60
C ARG A 247 -12.97 19.65 0.09
N VAL A 248 -12.20 20.47 -0.63
CA VAL A 248 -12.04 20.32 -2.09
C VAL A 248 -11.37 18.99 -2.43
N ILE A 249 -10.30 18.62 -1.72
CA ILE A 249 -9.60 17.34 -1.94
C ILE A 249 -10.54 16.15 -1.63
N LEU A 250 -11.31 16.25 -0.55
CA LEU A 250 -12.30 15.24 -0.17
C LEU A 250 -13.35 15.09 -1.28
N SER A 251 -14.00 16.19 -1.68
CA SER A 251 -15.05 16.13 -2.70
C SER A 251 -14.52 15.63 -4.04
N SER A 252 -13.38 16.17 -4.52
CA SER A 252 -12.81 15.74 -5.79
C SER A 252 -12.40 14.27 -5.77
N GLY A 253 -11.80 13.82 -4.66
CA GLY A 253 -11.37 12.43 -4.52
C GLY A 253 -12.53 11.45 -4.39
N LEU A 254 -13.64 11.83 -3.74
CA LEU A 254 -14.86 11.01 -3.70
C LEU A 254 -15.53 10.95 -5.06
N THR A 255 -15.69 12.08 -5.75
CA THR A 255 -16.34 12.15 -7.07
C THR A 255 -15.60 11.33 -8.12
N LEU A 256 -14.26 11.38 -8.13
CA LEU A 256 -13.45 10.61 -9.09
C LEU A 256 -13.18 9.18 -8.62
N GLY A 257 -12.90 9.01 -7.32
CA GLY A 257 -12.41 7.75 -6.77
C GLY A 257 -13.50 6.71 -6.52
N ILE A 258 -14.72 7.10 -6.13
CA ILE A 258 -15.81 6.14 -5.86
C ILE A 258 -16.21 5.36 -7.14
N PRO A 259 -16.49 6.02 -8.29
CA PRO A 259 -16.85 5.28 -9.51
C PRO A 259 -15.77 4.28 -9.94
N ILE A 260 -14.50 4.69 -9.87
CA ILE A 260 -13.35 3.81 -10.18
C ILE A 260 -13.30 2.63 -9.22
N SER A 261 -13.56 2.88 -7.92
CA SER A 261 -13.53 1.83 -6.90
C SER A 261 -14.69 0.85 -7.00
N LEU A 262 -15.87 1.28 -7.49
CA LEU A 262 -17.00 0.41 -7.75
C LEU A 262 -16.72 -0.57 -8.89
N VAL A 263 -16.20 -0.06 -10.01
CA VAL A 263 -15.77 -0.90 -11.15
C VAL A 263 -14.69 -1.89 -10.71
N PHE A 264 -13.77 -1.43 -9.86
CA PHE A 264 -12.70 -2.27 -9.36
C PHE A 264 -13.19 -3.38 -8.42
N ALA A 265 -14.13 -3.06 -7.53
CA ALA A 265 -14.72 -4.04 -6.61
C ALA A 265 -15.51 -5.13 -7.35
N ASP A 266 -16.22 -4.77 -8.41
CA ASP A 266 -16.93 -5.72 -9.27
C ASP A 266 -15.95 -6.66 -9.99
N HIS A 267 -14.85 -6.12 -10.51
CA HIS A 267 -13.78 -6.92 -11.10
C HIS A 267 -13.12 -7.86 -10.07
N ALA A 268 -12.87 -7.39 -8.85
CA ALA A 268 -12.24 -8.21 -7.81
C ALA A 268 -13.12 -9.42 -7.44
N VAL A 269 -14.43 -9.25 -7.34
CA VAL A 269 -15.36 -10.39 -7.11
C VAL A 269 -15.37 -11.33 -8.31
N SER A 270 -15.36 -10.80 -9.53
CA SER A 270 -15.32 -11.60 -10.76
C SER A 270 -14.03 -12.42 -10.87
N TRP A 271 -12.88 -11.81 -10.59
CA TRP A 271 -11.57 -12.47 -10.63
C TRP A 271 -11.42 -13.50 -9.51
N ALA A 272 -11.96 -13.22 -8.33
CA ALA A 272 -12.00 -14.19 -7.24
C ALA A 272 -12.88 -15.41 -7.57
N ALA A 273 -13.97 -15.23 -8.31
CA ALA A 273 -14.88 -16.32 -8.70
C ALA A 273 -14.41 -17.12 -9.92
N ASP A 274 -13.63 -16.50 -10.81
CA ASP A 274 -13.06 -17.13 -12.00
C ASP A 274 -11.60 -16.65 -12.15
N PRO A 275 -10.61 -17.41 -11.62
CA PRO A 275 -9.20 -17.01 -11.66
C PRO A 275 -8.67 -16.91 -13.07
N ALA A 276 -9.34 -17.58 -14.03
CA ALA A 276 -8.95 -17.50 -15.42
C ALA A 276 -9.15 -16.09 -15.96
N LEU A 277 -9.99 -15.22 -15.38
CA LEU A 277 -10.19 -13.87 -15.86
C LEU A 277 -8.94 -12.99 -15.63
N ILE A 278 -8.27 -12.58 -16.70
CA ILE A 278 -7.21 -11.58 -16.62
C ILE A 278 -7.82 -10.18 -16.73
N ALA A 279 -7.25 -9.21 -16.00
CA ALA A 279 -7.68 -7.82 -16.07
C ALA A 279 -7.63 -7.29 -17.51
N SER A 280 -8.79 -6.85 -18.03
CA SER A 280 -8.89 -6.20 -19.34
C SER A 280 -8.03 -4.92 -19.42
N PRO A 281 -7.73 -4.38 -20.61
CA PRO A 281 -7.05 -3.09 -20.72
C PRO A 281 -7.77 -1.95 -19.99
N ALA A 282 -9.10 -1.93 -20.03
CA ALA A 282 -9.91 -0.95 -19.31
C ALA A 282 -9.76 -1.12 -17.78
N THR A 283 -9.76 -2.36 -17.30
CA THR A 283 -9.55 -2.70 -15.89
C THR A 283 -8.13 -2.33 -15.43
N SER A 284 -7.12 -2.63 -16.24
CA SER A 284 -5.70 -2.29 -16.00
C SER A 284 -5.47 -0.78 -15.94
N PHE A 285 -6.15 -0.03 -16.79
CA PHE A 285 -6.15 1.43 -16.73
C PHE A 285 -6.85 1.94 -15.46
N ALA A 286 -8.02 1.40 -15.10
CA ALA A 286 -8.74 1.76 -13.88
C ALA A 286 -7.91 1.44 -12.61
N LEU A 287 -7.20 0.31 -12.60
CA LEU A 287 -6.25 -0.10 -11.56
C LEU A 287 -5.18 0.96 -11.29
N SER A 288 -4.64 1.55 -12.36
CA SER A 288 -3.64 2.62 -12.26
C SER A 288 -4.18 3.91 -11.63
N LEU A 289 -5.50 4.11 -11.67
CA LEU A 289 -6.20 5.27 -11.11
C LEU A 289 -6.81 5.02 -9.73
N ALA A 290 -6.86 3.77 -9.24
CA ALA A 290 -7.39 3.44 -7.92
C ALA A 290 -6.77 4.27 -6.75
N PRO A 291 -5.48 4.66 -6.79
CA PRO A 291 -4.88 5.56 -5.78
C PRO A 291 -5.51 6.96 -5.66
N LEU A 292 -6.38 7.38 -6.60
CA LEU A 292 -7.01 8.71 -6.57
C LEU A 292 -7.99 8.91 -5.42
N LEU A 293 -8.47 7.83 -4.79
CA LEU A 293 -9.33 7.92 -3.60
C LEU A 293 -8.52 8.17 -2.31
N SER A 294 -7.24 7.82 -2.27
CA SER A 294 -6.40 7.97 -1.08
C SER A 294 -6.27 9.41 -0.54
N PRO A 295 -6.14 10.45 -1.38
CA PRO A 295 -6.19 11.84 -0.92
C PRO A 295 -7.50 12.19 -0.21
N ALA A 296 -8.64 11.59 -0.60
CA ALA A 296 -9.92 11.77 0.09
C ALA A 296 -9.88 11.19 1.50
N TYR A 297 -9.29 10.02 1.69
CA TYR A 297 -9.10 9.41 3.02
C TYR A 297 -8.21 10.28 3.92
N ILE A 298 -7.10 10.80 3.38
CA ILE A 298 -6.23 11.74 4.12
C ILE A 298 -6.99 13.02 4.48
N ALA A 299 -7.76 13.57 3.54
CA ALA A 299 -8.55 14.78 3.75
C ALA A 299 -9.68 14.58 4.77
N ALA A 300 -10.36 13.43 4.73
CA ALA A 300 -11.38 13.05 5.70
C ALA A 300 -10.78 12.97 7.11
N ALA A 301 -9.63 12.29 7.27
CA ALA A 301 -8.93 12.23 8.54
C ALA A 301 -8.49 13.62 9.03
N ALA A 302 -7.98 14.47 8.12
CA ALA A 302 -7.60 15.85 8.44
C ALA A 302 -8.80 16.68 8.91
N LEU A 303 -9.95 16.58 8.26
CA LEU A 303 -11.18 17.26 8.67
C LEU A 303 -11.74 16.72 9.97
N PHE A 304 -11.73 15.39 10.15
CA PHE A 304 -12.18 14.72 11.36
C PHE A 304 -11.35 15.14 12.58
N SER A 305 -10.04 15.33 12.40
CA SER A 305 -9.11 15.80 13.45
C SER A 305 -9.40 17.21 13.98
N ILE A 306 -10.25 17.99 13.29
CA ILE A 306 -10.68 19.31 13.77
C ILE A 306 -11.68 19.16 14.94
N SER A 307 -12.45 18.07 14.97
CA SER A 307 -13.47 17.82 16.00
C SER A 307 -12.85 17.24 17.28
N GLY A 308 -13.49 17.49 18.44
CA GLY A 308 -13.06 16.93 19.72
C GLY A 308 -13.10 15.40 19.76
N LEU A 309 -14.16 14.79 19.18
CA LEU A 309 -14.27 13.34 19.03
C LEU A 309 -13.14 12.77 18.16
N GLY A 310 -12.88 13.41 17.01
CA GLY A 310 -11.83 12.96 16.11
C GLY A 310 -10.43 13.05 16.71
N GLN A 311 -10.14 14.08 17.51
CA GLN A 311 -8.87 14.15 18.23
C GLN A 311 -8.71 13.00 19.25
N ARG A 312 -9.77 12.63 19.96
CA ARG A 312 -9.74 11.50 20.91
C ARG A 312 -9.49 10.18 20.20
N PHE A 313 -10.23 9.93 19.11
CA PHE A 313 -10.08 8.74 18.29
C PHE A 313 -8.68 8.65 17.66
N ILE A 314 -8.18 9.72 17.05
CA ILE A 314 -6.83 9.75 16.46
C ILE A 314 -5.76 9.43 17.51
N ARG A 315 -5.90 9.95 18.74
CA ARG A 315 -4.92 9.67 19.80
C ARG A 315 -4.96 8.22 20.28
N SER A 316 -6.12 7.55 20.28
CA SER A 316 -6.19 6.15 20.71
C SER A 316 -5.52 5.21 19.71
N ILE A 317 -5.58 5.51 18.41
CA ILE A 317 -4.98 4.68 17.36
C ILE A 317 -3.56 5.11 16.94
N ALA A 318 -3.14 6.34 17.27
CA ALA A 318 -1.77 6.82 16.99
C ALA A 318 -0.63 5.90 17.45
N PRO A 319 -0.69 5.20 18.60
CA PRO A 319 0.35 4.25 19.00
C PRO A 319 0.68 3.19 17.93
N LEU A 320 -0.32 2.76 17.15
CA LEU A 320 -0.16 1.76 16.09
C LEU A 320 0.80 2.20 14.98
N GLY A 321 0.92 3.51 14.72
CA GLY A 321 1.83 4.04 13.70
C GLY A 321 3.22 4.43 14.18
N ARG A 322 3.45 4.49 15.50
CA ARG A 322 4.78 4.81 16.06
C ARG A 322 5.76 3.66 15.87
N LEU A 323 5.27 2.42 15.93
CA LEU A 323 6.03 1.18 15.74
C LEU A 323 5.74 0.54 14.38
N ALA A 324 5.57 1.35 13.33
CA ALA A 324 5.14 0.88 12.01
C ALA A 324 5.98 -0.27 11.43
N LEU A 325 7.31 -0.21 11.56
CA LEU A 325 8.19 -1.27 11.06
C LEU A 325 7.99 -2.57 11.85
N THR A 326 7.98 -2.49 13.17
CA THR A 326 7.75 -3.65 14.05
C THR A 326 6.39 -4.27 13.78
N ASN A 327 5.34 -3.46 13.71
CA ASN A 327 3.99 -3.93 13.42
C ASN A 327 3.92 -4.62 12.06
N TYR A 328 4.52 -4.04 11.01
CA TYR A 328 4.55 -4.65 9.68
C TYR A 328 5.24 -6.02 9.66
N LEU A 329 6.41 -6.13 10.29
CA LEU A 329 7.16 -7.38 10.34
C LEU A 329 6.44 -8.43 11.19
N MET A 330 5.92 -8.03 12.37
CA MET A 330 5.16 -8.92 13.24
C MET A 330 3.89 -9.41 12.56
N GLN A 331 3.13 -8.52 11.90
CA GLN A 331 1.96 -8.90 11.12
C GLN A 331 2.30 -9.97 10.08
N SER A 332 3.42 -9.80 9.36
CA SER A 332 3.85 -10.79 8.37
C SER A 332 4.18 -12.15 9.01
N ILE A 333 4.94 -12.14 10.11
CA ILE A 333 5.30 -13.38 10.84
C ILE A 333 4.03 -14.06 11.38
N PHE A 334 3.11 -13.30 11.97
CA PHE A 334 1.84 -13.84 12.45
C PHE A 334 0.99 -14.44 11.32
N MET A 335 0.89 -13.77 10.17
CA MET A 335 0.13 -14.31 9.04
C MET A 335 0.77 -15.58 8.47
N VAL A 336 2.09 -15.63 8.33
CA VAL A 336 2.79 -16.87 7.94
C VAL A 336 2.48 -17.99 8.93
N MET A 337 2.61 -17.75 10.24
CA MET A 337 2.32 -18.76 11.25
C MET A 337 0.85 -19.19 11.28
N LEU A 338 -0.09 -18.32 10.96
CA LEU A 338 -1.52 -18.66 10.96
C LEU A 338 -1.94 -19.39 9.69
N LEU A 339 -1.51 -18.91 8.52
CA LEU A 339 -2.10 -19.29 7.24
C LEU A 339 -1.28 -20.32 6.46
N SER A 340 0.04 -20.32 6.61
CA SER A 340 0.92 -21.21 5.84
C SER A 340 1.11 -22.58 6.52
N GLY A 341 1.54 -23.57 5.75
CA GLY A 341 1.84 -24.92 6.22
C GLY A 341 3.00 -24.98 7.22
N VAL A 342 3.79 -23.92 7.31
CA VAL A 342 4.87 -23.74 8.30
C VAL A 342 4.31 -23.60 9.73
N GLY A 343 3.05 -23.19 9.87
CA GLY A 343 2.40 -22.98 11.15
C GLY A 343 1.09 -23.78 11.28
N PHE A 344 -0.03 -23.08 11.43
CA PHE A 344 -1.33 -23.69 11.68
C PHE A 344 -2.09 -24.09 10.41
N GLY A 345 -1.63 -23.71 9.21
CA GLY A 345 -2.26 -24.11 7.94
C GLY A 345 -3.71 -23.68 7.77
N LEU A 346 -4.17 -22.60 8.45
CA LEU A 346 -5.58 -22.22 8.48
C LEU A 346 -6.16 -21.84 7.11
N ALA A 347 -5.30 -21.55 6.13
CA ALA A 347 -5.76 -21.28 4.76
C ALA A 347 -6.41 -22.50 4.09
N ASP A 348 -6.13 -23.71 4.59
CA ASP A 348 -6.73 -24.95 4.09
C ASP A 348 -8.20 -25.12 4.49
N HIS A 349 -8.64 -24.40 5.52
CA HIS A 349 -10.00 -24.47 6.06
C HIS A 349 -10.96 -23.40 5.49
N GLY A 350 -10.59 -22.77 4.37
CA GLY A 350 -11.41 -21.78 3.67
C GLY A 350 -10.85 -20.35 3.72
N GLN A 351 -11.54 -19.40 3.07
CA GLN A 351 -11.14 -17.99 3.13
C GLN A 351 -11.28 -17.47 4.56
N PHE A 352 -10.20 -16.93 5.13
CA PHE A 352 -10.13 -16.43 6.51
C PHE A 352 -11.28 -15.51 6.97
N VAL A 353 -12.00 -14.85 6.06
CA VAL A 353 -13.16 -14.02 6.41
C VAL A 353 -14.34 -14.88 6.88
N SER A 354 -14.67 -15.96 6.16
CA SER A 354 -15.68 -16.92 6.60
C SER A 354 -15.25 -17.56 7.92
N ALA A 355 -13.96 -17.88 8.07
CA ALA A 355 -13.42 -18.50 9.29
C ALA A 355 -13.39 -17.57 10.53
N ILE A 356 -13.29 -16.24 10.37
CA ILE A 356 -13.40 -15.29 11.50
C ILE A 356 -14.87 -15.04 11.89
N ILE A 357 -15.81 -15.12 10.95
CA ILE A 357 -17.21 -14.70 11.17
C ILE A 357 -18.15 -15.89 11.44
N ALA A 358 -17.81 -17.10 11.00
CA ALA A 358 -18.56 -18.31 11.31
C ALA A 358 -17.63 -19.52 11.38
N PRO A 359 -17.27 -20.00 12.59
CA PRO A 359 -16.87 -21.39 12.74
C PRO A 359 -18.16 -22.22 12.59
N GLY A 360 -18.36 -22.79 11.40
CA GLY A 360 -19.50 -23.65 11.09
C GLY A 360 -19.13 -24.70 10.08
#